data_AF-A0A355IC22-F1
#
_entry.id   AF-A0A355IC22-F1
#
_cell.length_a   1.000
_cell.length_b   1.000
_cell.length_c   1.000
_cell.angle_alpha   90.00
_cell.angle_beta   90.00
_cell.angle_gamma   90.00
#
_symmetry.space_group_name_H-M   'P 1'
#
loop_
_entity.id
_entity.type
_entity.pdbx_description
1 polymer ?
#
loop_
_entity_poly.entity_id
_entity_poly.type
_entity_poly.pdbx_seq_one_letter_code
_entity_poly.pdbx_strand_id
1 'polypeptide(L)'
;WKVMPELMVQHALNSSFSVQAGMAKDKICLSTVPPDVAPLPAMRMDLPYAVALRDLFKGYRMRAQMNTKYMESDTRDATVSHTLNLMLSRLTSADIQSTITPDEGRNVPWHYNNIAALNTANQMLIGLDGILEMVELKKDGPLPETVRELKERAVLFLEQIKEMGGYFAAVEAGMFVDSGMFPERNGDGIKRQIDGGVGANSVVARDADYFAPVCSHFGNNHVPSQYKSACEAIGGCTLCRPEKIVYINELDEEDCVDRRMAEFQDHQAKNMIRPEVQWYGDGYVVVGMFVPVDERTAEFAALEIAKRMNLEEAEVIHKGVMHPSEGTFVEVKGRFLQDIDPKSLVIPKKVVTLSDDEIRKDIKARPLKIVAATVGQDEHSVGMREIIDIKHGGIEGFGVECLYLGTSVPVEKAVDAAIESNADAILISTIITHADIHRTNMKRLDQLCREKGVRDRL
;
A
#
# COMPACT_ATOMS: atom_id res chain seq x y z
N TRP A 1 4.08 17.70 -14.84
CA TRP A 1 5.08 18.77 -14.61
C TRP A 1 4.70 20.23 -14.91
N LYS A 2 4.11 20.60 -16.06
CA LYS A 2 4.00 22.03 -16.49
C LYS A 2 3.32 23.00 -15.51
N VAL A 3 2.47 22.47 -14.63
CA VAL A 3 1.70 23.22 -13.62
C VAL A 3 2.50 23.65 -12.39
N MET A 4 3.77 23.24 -12.23
CA MET A 4 4.56 23.51 -11.01
C MET A 4 4.59 25.00 -10.59
N PRO A 5 4.79 25.99 -11.51
CA PRO A 5 4.78 27.39 -11.10
C PRO A 5 3.42 27.83 -10.55
N GLU A 6 2.31 27.39 -11.17
CA GLU A 6 0.96 27.70 -10.70
C GLU A 6 0.69 27.09 -9.31
N LEU A 7 1.14 25.85 -9.06
CA LEU A 7 1.01 25.20 -7.75
C LEU A 7 1.68 26.04 -6.64
N MET A 8 2.87 26.58 -6.91
CA MET A 8 3.59 27.44 -5.95
C MET A 8 2.80 28.72 -5.64
N VAL A 9 2.12 29.30 -6.64
CA VAL A 9 1.26 30.48 -6.46
C VAL A 9 0.02 30.14 -5.64
N GLN A 10 -0.68 29.05 -5.96
CA GLN A 10 -1.86 28.62 -5.20
C GLN A 10 -1.50 28.35 -3.73
N HIS A 11 -0.37 27.68 -3.47
CA HIS A 11 0.15 27.48 -2.12
C HIS A 11 0.48 28.81 -1.43
N ALA A 12 1.08 29.77 -2.13
CA ALA A 12 1.46 31.06 -1.57
C ALA A 12 0.25 31.89 -1.15
N LEU A 13 -0.75 31.99 -2.03
CA LEU A 13 -1.96 32.77 -1.78
C LEU A 13 -2.72 32.22 -0.57
N ASN A 14 -3.00 30.90 -0.54
CA ASN A 14 -3.70 30.30 0.57
C ASN A 14 -2.92 30.39 1.89
N SER A 15 -1.61 30.14 1.86
CA SER A 15 -0.77 30.18 3.07
C SER A 15 -0.68 31.59 3.64
N SER A 16 -0.47 32.59 2.79
CA SER A 16 -0.42 34.00 3.21
C SER A 16 -1.77 34.47 3.76
N PHE A 17 -2.86 34.14 3.06
CA PHE A 17 -4.22 34.44 3.53
C PHE A 17 -4.50 33.83 4.91
N SER A 18 -4.15 32.55 5.10
CA SER A 18 -4.35 31.84 6.37
C SER A 18 -3.58 32.48 7.52
N VAL A 19 -2.33 32.90 7.29
CA VAL A 19 -1.54 33.62 8.30
C VAL A 19 -2.18 34.97 8.64
N GLN A 20 -2.62 35.73 7.63
CA GLN A 20 -3.30 37.00 7.84
C GLN A 20 -4.64 36.86 8.57
N ALA A 21 -5.33 35.73 8.38
CA ALA A 21 -6.52 35.36 9.13
C ALA A 21 -6.25 34.90 10.57
N GLY A 22 -4.98 34.76 10.97
CA GLY A 22 -4.55 34.44 12.34
C GLY A 22 -4.10 33.00 12.58
N MET A 23 -4.01 32.16 11.54
CA MET A 23 -3.47 30.80 11.70
C MET A 23 -1.95 30.81 11.88
N ALA A 24 -1.45 30.01 12.82
CA ALA A 24 -0.01 29.80 12.98
C ALA A 24 0.57 29.01 11.80
N LYS A 25 1.77 29.38 11.34
CA LYS A 25 2.42 28.74 10.17
C LYS A 25 2.61 27.24 10.32
N ASP A 26 2.90 26.77 11.53
CA ASP A 26 3.10 25.35 11.84
C ASP A 26 1.79 24.53 11.83
N LYS A 27 0.63 25.17 11.63
CA LYS A 27 -0.69 24.57 11.42
C LYS A 27 -1.19 24.66 9.97
N ILE A 28 -0.41 25.28 9.09
CA ILE A 28 -0.74 25.40 7.67
C ILE A 28 0.10 24.36 6.91
N CYS A 29 -0.59 23.40 6.30
CA CYS A 29 0.01 22.28 5.60
C CYS A 29 -0.16 22.42 4.09
N LEU A 30 0.94 22.48 3.35
CA LEU A 30 0.92 22.48 1.89
C LEU A 30 0.67 21.05 1.40
N SER A 31 -0.46 20.84 0.72
CA SER A 31 -0.79 19.56 0.08
C SER A 31 -0.02 19.43 -1.23
N THR A 32 1.14 18.78 -1.20
CA THR A 32 2.05 18.68 -2.35
C THR A 32 2.13 17.25 -2.87
N VAL A 33 1.78 17.08 -4.14
CA VAL A 33 1.84 15.81 -4.88
C VAL A 33 2.98 15.91 -5.90
N PRO A 34 3.90 14.93 -5.97
CA PRO A 34 4.84 14.81 -7.08
C PRO A 34 4.11 14.79 -8.44
N PRO A 35 4.36 15.76 -9.33
CA PRO A 35 3.52 15.94 -10.51
C PRO A 35 3.57 14.82 -11.55
N ASP A 36 4.58 13.95 -11.56
CA ASP A 36 4.81 12.99 -12.64
C ASP A 36 5.10 11.56 -12.10
N VAL A 37 5.03 10.57 -13.00
CA VAL A 37 5.28 9.14 -12.73
C VAL A 37 6.04 8.52 -13.91
N ALA A 38 6.55 7.30 -13.75
CA ALA A 38 7.12 6.54 -14.87
C ALA A 38 6.04 6.29 -15.96
N PRO A 39 6.39 6.28 -17.26
CA PRO A 39 7.74 6.23 -17.84
C PRO A 39 8.43 7.59 -17.99
N LEU A 40 7.82 8.70 -17.54
CA LEU A 40 8.55 9.97 -17.46
C LEU A 40 9.68 9.85 -16.44
N PRO A 41 10.78 10.63 -16.57
CA PRO A 41 11.86 10.65 -15.60
C PRO A 41 11.44 11.38 -14.31
N ALA A 42 10.44 10.85 -13.62
CA ALA A 42 9.69 11.50 -12.53
C ALA A 42 10.61 12.07 -11.44
N MET A 43 11.57 11.27 -10.94
CA MET A 43 12.52 11.76 -9.92
C MET A 43 13.34 12.97 -10.39
N ARG A 44 13.77 13.01 -11.66
CA ARG A 44 14.54 14.12 -12.22
C ARG A 44 13.68 15.38 -12.37
N MET A 45 12.40 15.21 -12.66
CA MET A 45 11.46 16.32 -12.89
C MET A 45 10.90 16.87 -11.58
N ASP A 46 10.58 15.99 -10.63
CA ASP A 46 9.83 16.33 -9.42
C ASP A 46 10.73 16.75 -8.25
N LEU A 47 11.97 16.25 -8.20
CA LEU A 47 12.91 16.60 -7.13
C LEU A 47 13.23 18.10 -7.09
N PRO A 48 13.52 18.80 -8.22
CA PRO A 48 13.70 20.25 -8.20
C PRO A 48 12.47 21.00 -7.66
N TYR A 49 11.26 20.57 -8.02
CA TYR A 49 10.03 21.16 -7.51
C TYR A 49 9.88 20.94 -6.00
N ALA A 50 10.09 19.72 -5.52
CA ALA A 50 10.02 19.37 -4.11
C ALA A 50 11.00 20.21 -3.26
N VAL A 51 12.22 20.43 -3.76
CA VAL A 51 13.24 21.28 -3.12
C VAL A 51 12.85 22.76 -3.17
N ALA A 52 12.41 23.26 -4.33
CA ALA A 52 12.02 24.65 -4.51
C ALA A 52 10.86 25.03 -3.58
N LEU A 53 9.85 24.17 -3.47
CA LEU A 53 8.69 24.38 -2.61
C LEU A 53 9.10 24.46 -1.13
N ARG A 54 9.93 23.52 -0.66
CA ARG A 54 10.39 23.52 0.74
C ARG A 54 11.29 24.70 1.08
N ASP A 55 12.07 25.18 0.11
CA ASP A 55 12.91 26.35 0.33
C ASP A 55 12.09 27.65 0.41
N LEU A 56 11.07 27.82 -0.44
CA LEU A 56 10.19 29.00 -0.40
C LEU A 56 9.29 29.02 0.84
N PHE A 57 8.80 27.87 1.27
CA PHE A 57 7.80 27.76 2.33
C PHE A 57 8.40 27.31 3.67
N LYS A 58 9.61 27.78 3.98
CA LYS A 58 10.22 27.56 5.30
C LYS A 58 9.29 28.04 6.43
N GLY A 59 9.13 27.18 7.43
CA GLY A 59 8.28 27.41 8.60
C GLY A 59 6.82 26.96 8.44
N TYR A 60 6.40 26.54 7.24
CA TYR A 60 5.13 25.85 7.01
C TYR A 60 5.33 24.32 7.06
N ARG A 61 4.22 23.57 7.14
CA ARG A 61 4.24 22.10 7.12
C ARG A 61 4.06 21.57 5.70
N MET A 62 4.72 20.46 5.41
CA MET A 62 4.61 19.73 4.14
C MET A 62 3.71 18.50 4.33
N ARG A 63 2.51 18.54 3.75
CA ARG A 63 1.68 17.35 3.57
C ARG A 63 2.00 16.75 2.21
N ALA A 64 2.92 15.80 2.18
CA ALA A 64 3.21 15.03 0.97
C ALA A 64 2.04 14.07 0.70
N GLN A 65 1.63 14.00 -0.56
CA GLN A 65 0.61 13.06 -1.04
C GLN A 65 1.12 12.31 -2.27
N MET A 66 0.67 11.06 -2.43
CA MET A 66 1.02 10.20 -3.54
C MET A 66 0.25 10.57 -4.82
N ASN A 67 0.79 10.20 -5.98
CA ASN A 67 0.19 10.50 -7.26
C ASN A 67 -1.12 9.73 -7.49
N THR A 68 -2.12 10.42 -8.01
CA THR A 68 -3.41 9.86 -8.45
C THR A 68 -3.73 10.14 -9.92
N LYS A 69 -3.08 11.17 -10.50
CA LYS A 69 -3.39 11.67 -11.84
C LYS A 69 -2.94 10.71 -12.94
N TYR A 70 -1.81 10.05 -12.74
CA TYR A 70 -1.21 9.14 -13.70
C TYR A 70 -1.15 7.75 -13.06
N MET A 71 -2.32 7.19 -12.82
CA MET A 71 -2.51 5.86 -12.26
C MET A 71 -3.59 5.15 -13.05
N GLU A 72 -3.38 3.86 -13.26
CA GLU A 72 -4.28 2.97 -13.98
C GLU A 72 -4.75 1.85 -13.03
N SER A 73 -5.25 0.75 -13.60
CA SER A 73 -5.78 -0.38 -12.83
C SER A 73 -4.71 -1.33 -12.24
N ASP A 74 -3.43 -1.26 -12.66
CA ASP A 74 -2.37 -2.12 -12.11
C ASP A 74 -1.92 -1.63 -10.73
N THR A 75 -2.35 -2.33 -9.68
CA THR A 75 -1.97 -2.04 -8.28
C THR A 75 -0.46 -2.13 -8.04
N ARG A 76 0.27 -2.95 -8.81
CA ARG A 76 1.73 -3.04 -8.72
C ARG A 76 2.38 -1.76 -9.25
N ASP A 77 1.89 -1.24 -10.37
CA ASP A 77 2.41 -0.01 -10.98
C ASP A 77 2.16 1.21 -10.09
N ALA A 78 0.95 1.30 -9.52
CA ALA A 78 0.61 2.32 -8.51
C ALA A 78 1.57 2.24 -7.31
N THR A 79 1.75 1.05 -6.73
CA THR A 79 2.64 0.82 -5.59
C THR A 79 4.08 1.23 -5.90
N VAL A 80 4.62 0.85 -7.05
CA VAL A 80 5.99 1.23 -7.47
C VAL A 80 6.12 2.74 -7.60
N SER A 81 5.17 3.40 -8.26
CA SER A 81 5.15 4.86 -8.38
C SER A 81 5.07 5.56 -7.02
N HIS A 82 4.29 5.02 -6.09
CA HIS A 82 4.17 5.54 -4.72
C HIS A 82 5.49 5.39 -3.93
N THR A 83 6.28 4.34 -4.17
CA THR A 83 7.62 4.22 -3.57
C THR A 83 8.57 5.34 -4.01
N LEU A 84 8.47 5.81 -5.26
CA LEU A 84 9.22 6.96 -5.75
C LEU A 84 8.76 8.27 -5.09
N ASN A 85 7.45 8.42 -4.88
CA ASN A 85 6.91 9.57 -4.14
C ASN A 85 7.43 9.61 -2.70
N LEU A 86 7.51 8.46 -2.02
CA LEU A 86 8.07 8.33 -0.68
C LEU A 86 9.59 8.63 -0.65
N MET A 87 10.32 8.21 -1.68
CA MET A 87 11.73 8.57 -1.84
C MET A 87 11.91 10.09 -1.95
N LEU A 88 11.07 10.79 -2.72
CA LEU A 88 11.09 12.27 -2.79
C LEU A 88 10.85 12.91 -1.41
N SER A 89 9.90 12.39 -0.63
CA SER A 89 9.66 12.84 0.74
C SER A 89 10.89 12.65 1.64
N ARG A 90 11.58 11.50 1.54
CA ARG A 90 12.81 11.22 2.32
C ARG A 90 14.01 12.05 1.88
N LEU A 91 14.16 12.32 0.59
CA LEU A 91 15.22 13.19 0.06
C LEU A 91 15.02 14.68 0.40
N THR A 92 13.83 15.05 0.84
CA THR A 92 13.48 16.43 1.15
C THR A 92 12.87 16.54 2.56
N SER A 93 11.55 16.57 2.71
CA SER A 93 10.86 16.47 4.01
C SER A 93 9.38 16.17 3.86
N ALA A 94 8.75 15.50 4.82
CA ALA A 94 7.29 15.44 4.93
C ALA A 94 6.91 15.49 6.41
N ASP A 95 6.07 16.45 6.80
CA ASP A 95 5.50 16.51 8.15
C ASP A 95 4.29 15.58 8.27
N ILE A 96 3.54 15.44 7.18
CA ILE A 96 2.46 14.46 7.02
C ILE A 96 2.69 13.75 5.69
N GLN A 97 2.76 12.43 5.72
CA GLN A 97 2.78 11.59 4.52
C GLN A 97 1.39 10.97 4.37
N SER A 98 0.58 11.51 3.45
CA SER A 98 -0.66 10.88 3.02
C SER A 98 -0.35 9.71 2.09
N THR A 99 -1.23 8.71 2.08
CA THR A 99 -1.15 7.57 1.19
C THR A 99 -2.35 7.54 0.25
N ILE A 100 -2.18 6.84 -0.86
CA ILE A 100 -3.23 6.53 -1.83
C ILE A 100 -3.31 5.00 -1.90
N THR A 101 -4.54 4.47 -1.95
CA THR A 101 -4.70 3.03 -2.12
C THR A 101 -4.31 2.64 -3.54
N PRO A 102 -3.55 1.55 -3.73
CA PRO A 102 -3.05 1.20 -5.06
C PRO A 102 -4.16 0.79 -6.04
N ASP A 103 -5.40 0.64 -5.58
CA ASP A 103 -6.58 0.32 -6.37
C ASP A 103 -7.45 1.54 -6.72
N GLU A 104 -7.03 2.78 -6.39
CA GLU A 104 -7.83 4.00 -6.64
C GLU A 104 -8.13 4.22 -8.13
N GLY A 105 -7.21 3.84 -9.03
CA GLY A 105 -7.43 3.87 -10.48
C GLY A 105 -8.30 2.72 -11.02
N ARG A 106 -8.78 1.83 -10.15
CA ARG A 106 -9.44 0.56 -10.49
C ARG A 106 -10.85 0.45 -9.92
N ASN A 107 -11.02 0.76 -8.65
CA ASN A 107 -12.27 0.61 -7.90
C ASN A 107 -12.31 1.61 -6.73
N VAL A 108 -13.48 1.75 -6.07
CA VAL A 108 -13.54 2.45 -4.78
C VAL A 108 -12.57 1.77 -3.81
N PRO A 109 -11.77 2.50 -3.02
CA PRO A 109 -10.77 1.91 -2.14
C PRO A 109 -11.30 0.81 -1.22
N TRP A 110 -10.69 -0.35 -1.28
CA TRP A 110 -11.07 -1.50 -0.46
C TRP A 110 -10.16 -1.69 0.76
N HIS A 111 -10.70 -2.33 1.80
CA HIS A 111 -10.07 -2.48 3.11
C HIS A 111 -8.59 -2.92 3.05
N TYR A 112 -8.31 -3.99 2.30
CA TYR A 112 -6.95 -4.54 2.22
C TYR A 112 -6.00 -3.65 1.42
N ASN A 113 -6.49 -2.78 0.53
CA ASN A 113 -5.67 -1.84 -0.22
C ASN A 113 -5.36 -0.57 0.59
N ASN A 114 -6.22 -0.17 1.52
CA ASN A 114 -5.83 0.79 2.57
C ASN A 114 -4.66 0.25 3.39
N ILE A 115 -4.71 -1.03 3.79
CA ILE A 115 -3.61 -1.66 4.52
C ILE A 115 -2.35 -1.80 3.64
N ALA A 116 -2.51 -2.15 2.36
CA ALA A 116 -1.38 -2.21 1.42
C ALA A 116 -0.68 -0.85 1.29
N ALA A 117 -1.44 0.25 1.18
CA ALA A 117 -0.88 1.60 1.12
C ALA A 117 -0.09 1.96 2.40
N LEU A 118 -0.62 1.61 3.58
CA LEU A 118 0.07 1.79 4.86
C LEU A 118 1.34 0.94 4.97
N ASN A 119 1.27 -0.33 4.55
CA ASN A 119 2.42 -1.24 4.56
C ASN A 119 3.52 -0.74 3.63
N THR A 120 3.19 -0.30 2.42
CA THR A 120 4.14 0.29 1.47
C THR A 120 4.82 1.53 2.06
N ALA A 121 4.04 2.45 2.63
CA ALA A 121 4.58 3.65 3.26
C ALA A 121 5.51 3.29 4.43
N ASN A 122 5.08 2.39 5.30
CA ASN A 122 5.87 1.95 6.45
C ASN A 122 7.18 1.26 6.02
N GLN A 123 7.09 0.29 5.11
CA GLN A 123 8.23 -0.46 4.60
C GLN A 123 9.27 0.45 3.94
N MET A 124 8.84 1.36 3.07
CA MET A 124 9.76 2.27 2.40
C MET A 124 10.38 3.28 3.36
N LEU A 125 9.60 3.86 4.28
CA LEU A 125 10.13 4.83 5.21
C LEU A 125 11.12 4.17 6.18
N ILE A 126 10.86 2.98 6.70
CA ILE A 126 11.81 2.24 7.55
C ILE A 126 13.03 1.81 6.73
N GLY A 127 12.85 1.30 5.51
CA GLY A 127 13.96 0.87 4.66
C GLY A 127 14.91 2.02 4.26
N LEU A 128 14.41 3.26 4.28
CA LEU A 128 15.17 4.48 4.01
C LEU A 128 15.61 5.22 5.29
N ASP A 129 15.54 4.57 6.45
CA ASP A 129 16.01 5.17 7.69
C ASP A 129 17.50 5.56 7.60
N GLY A 130 17.85 6.76 8.05
CA GLY A 130 19.21 7.30 7.97
C GLY A 130 19.73 7.61 6.55
N ILE A 131 18.91 7.55 5.49
CA ILE A 131 19.41 7.70 4.10
C ILE A 131 20.18 9.00 3.84
N LEU A 132 19.79 10.11 4.49
CA LEU A 132 20.44 11.42 4.33
C LEU A 132 21.80 11.53 5.05
N GLU A 133 22.18 10.55 5.86
CA GLU A 133 23.54 10.44 6.41
C GLU A 133 24.52 9.88 5.37
N MET A 134 24.01 9.19 4.35
CA MET A 134 24.79 8.52 3.30
C MET A 134 24.67 9.21 1.93
N VAL A 135 23.58 9.93 1.69
CA VAL A 135 23.26 10.55 0.41
C VAL A 135 22.93 12.03 0.63
N GLU A 136 23.55 12.92 -0.16
CA GLU A 136 23.19 14.34 -0.20
C GLU A 136 22.70 14.78 -1.58
N LEU A 137 21.84 15.80 -1.60
CA LEU A 137 21.45 16.46 -2.83
C LEU A 137 22.61 17.30 -3.38
N LYS A 138 22.86 17.18 -4.69
CA LYS A 138 23.90 17.97 -5.36
C LYS A 138 23.63 19.47 -5.21
N LYS A 139 24.66 20.21 -4.82
CA LYS A 139 24.61 21.67 -4.58
C LYS A 139 24.90 22.50 -5.84
N ASP A 140 25.28 21.83 -6.92
CA ASP A 140 25.66 22.39 -8.21
C ASP A 140 25.03 21.61 -9.39
N GLY A 141 24.96 22.27 -10.54
CA GLY A 141 24.44 21.72 -11.79
C GLY A 141 22.91 21.82 -11.92
N PRO A 142 22.26 20.84 -12.58
CA PRO A 142 20.89 21.01 -13.07
C PRO A 142 19.84 21.15 -11.96
N LEU A 143 20.07 20.58 -10.77
CA LEU A 143 19.12 20.65 -9.66
C LEU A 143 18.95 22.11 -9.15
N PRO A 144 19.99 22.79 -8.64
CA PRO A 144 19.85 24.17 -8.19
C PRO A 144 19.45 25.16 -9.30
N GLU A 145 19.88 24.93 -10.55
CA GLU A 145 19.45 25.73 -11.71
C GLU A 145 17.94 25.65 -11.93
N THR A 146 17.39 24.43 -11.96
CA THR A 146 15.95 24.21 -12.14
C THR A 146 15.15 24.72 -10.93
N VAL A 147 15.67 24.53 -9.71
CA VAL A 147 15.07 25.09 -8.48
C VAL A 147 14.95 26.61 -8.57
N ARG A 148 16.00 27.28 -9.07
CA ARG A 148 16.00 28.74 -9.25
C ARG A 148 14.97 29.16 -10.30
N GLU A 149 14.97 28.52 -11.46
CA GLU A 149 14.04 28.81 -12.55
C GLU A 149 12.57 28.67 -12.11
N LEU A 150 12.22 27.60 -11.39
CA LEU A 150 10.85 27.39 -10.89
C LEU A 150 10.39 28.52 -9.96
N LYS A 151 11.29 29.03 -9.10
CA LYS A 151 10.99 30.17 -8.23
C LYS A 151 10.79 31.46 -9.03
N GLU A 152 11.63 31.71 -10.03
CA GLU A 152 11.50 32.88 -10.90
C GLU A 152 10.16 32.86 -11.66
N ARG A 153 9.77 31.70 -12.20
CA ARG A 153 8.46 31.54 -12.86
C ARG A 153 7.30 31.81 -11.91
N ALA A 154 7.35 31.32 -10.67
CA ALA A 154 6.30 31.57 -9.67
C ALA A 154 6.24 33.06 -9.26
N VAL A 155 7.39 33.74 -9.15
CA VAL A 155 7.44 35.18 -8.89
C VAL A 155 6.83 35.97 -10.05
N LEU A 156 7.22 35.67 -11.29
CA LEU A 156 6.65 36.30 -12.49
C LEU A 156 5.12 36.11 -12.57
N PHE A 157 4.61 34.96 -12.14
CA PHE A 157 3.17 34.70 -12.09
C PHE A 157 2.48 35.64 -11.10
N LEU A 158 3.02 35.79 -9.88
CA LEU A 158 2.48 36.75 -8.90
C LEU A 158 2.58 38.21 -9.37
N GLU A 159 3.66 38.58 -10.04
CA GLU A 159 3.83 39.91 -10.64
C GLU A 159 2.76 40.17 -11.69
N GLN A 160 2.48 39.20 -12.56
CA GLN A 160 1.42 39.34 -13.56
C GLN A 160 0.02 39.42 -12.94
N ILE A 161 -0.28 38.63 -11.90
CA ILE A 161 -1.54 38.75 -11.15
C ILE A 161 -1.70 40.18 -10.61
N LYS A 162 -0.62 40.76 -10.07
CA LYS A 162 -0.63 42.13 -9.54
C LYS A 162 -0.84 43.17 -10.66
N GLU A 163 -0.17 43.02 -11.80
CA GLU A 163 -0.31 43.89 -12.97
C GLU A 163 -1.74 43.88 -13.53
N MET A 164 -2.40 42.72 -13.50
CA MET A 164 -3.77 42.53 -13.98
C MET A 164 -4.84 43.13 -13.06
N GLY A 165 -4.47 43.70 -11.92
CA GLY A 165 -5.41 44.28 -10.95
C GLY A 165 -5.81 43.34 -9.81
N GLY A 166 -5.07 42.23 -9.63
CA GLY A 166 -5.23 41.32 -8.49
C GLY A 166 -5.93 40.00 -8.83
N TYR A 167 -6.23 39.23 -7.79
CA TYR A 167 -6.67 37.83 -7.91
C TYR A 167 -7.95 37.66 -8.72
N PHE A 168 -8.98 38.48 -8.49
CA PHE A 168 -10.25 38.35 -9.21
C PHE A 168 -10.09 38.57 -10.72
N ALA A 169 -9.38 39.63 -11.12
CA ALA A 169 -9.08 39.89 -12.53
C ALA A 169 -8.26 38.77 -13.18
N ALA A 170 -7.29 38.21 -12.44
CA ALA A 170 -6.51 37.05 -12.89
C ALA A 170 -7.38 35.81 -13.14
N VAL A 171 -8.33 35.52 -12.25
CA VAL A 171 -9.27 34.39 -12.39
C VAL A 171 -10.26 34.62 -13.54
N GLU A 172 -10.81 35.83 -13.70
CA GLU A 172 -11.71 36.17 -14.81
C GLU A 172 -11.02 36.05 -16.17
N ALA A 173 -9.74 36.41 -16.23
CA ALA A 173 -8.92 36.29 -17.42
C ALA A 173 -8.49 34.84 -17.72
N GLY A 174 -8.71 33.89 -16.81
CA GLY A 174 -8.35 32.48 -16.98
C GLY A 174 -6.85 32.23 -16.82
N MET A 175 -6.19 32.91 -15.87
CA MET A 175 -4.77 32.66 -15.59
C MET A 175 -4.49 31.28 -14.98
N PHE A 176 -5.47 30.67 -14.31
CA PHE A 176 -5.31 29.41 -13.59
C PHE A 176 -5.86 28.24 -14.40
N VAL A 177 -5.29 27.05 -14.18
CA VAL A 177 -5.65 25.81 -14.89
C VAL A 177 -5.38 25.89 -16.41
N ASP A 178 -4.42 26.72 -16.81
CA ASP A 178 -3.92 26.77 -18.18
C ASP A 178 -2.90 25.65 -18.41
N SER A 179 -2.89 25.04 -19.59
CA SER A 179 -2.01 23.90 -19.88
C SER A 179 -0.56 24.29 -20.24
N GLY A 180 -0.28 25.60 -20.39
CA GLY A 180 1.05 26.15 -20.66
C GLY A 180 2.01 26.07 -19.46
N MET A 181 3.31 26.00 -19.73
CA MET A 181 4.32 26.14 -18.68
C MET A 181 4.63 27.62 -18.45
N PHE A 182 3.93 28.24 -17.50
CA PHE A 182 4.03 29.68 -17.22
C PHE A 182 5.49 30.20 -17.27
N PRO A 183 5.78 31.27 -18.05
CA PRO A 183 4.85 32.27 -18.59
C PRO A 183 4.20 31.90 -19.94
N GLU A 184 4.49 30.73 -20.51
CA GLU A 184 3.70 30.21 -21.63
C GLU A 184 2.24 30.08 -21.19
N ARG A 185 1.30 30.50 -22.05
CA ARG A 185 -0.13 30.33 -21.87
C ARG A 185 -0.76 29.84 -23.16
N ASN A 186 -1.63 28.84 -23.06
CA ASN A 186 -2.33 28.25 -24.20
C ASN A 186 -3.73 28.85 -24.40
N GLY A 187 -4.25 29.58 -23.40
CA GLY A 187 -5.56 30.22 -23.46
C GLY A 187 -6.72 29.29 -23.14
N ASP A 188 -6.43 28.13 -22.56
CA ASP A 188 -7.38 27.09 -22.14
C ASP A 188 -7.65 27.09 -20.63
N GLY A 189 -7.12 28.09 -19.91
CA GLY A 189 -7.40 28.29 -18.49
C GLY A 189 -8.87 28.54 -18.16
N ILE A 190 -9.26 28.19 -16.93
CA ILE A 190 -10.65 28.26 -16.48
C ILE A 190 -10.98 29.70 -16.03
N LYS A 191 -11.99 30.28 -16.69
CA LYS A 191 -12.50 31.61 -16.37
C LYS A 191 -13.69 31.53 -15.43
N ARG A 192 -13.68 32.31 -14.34
CA ARG A 192 -14.82 32.47 -13.44
C ARG A 192 -15.14 33.95 -13.32
N GLN A 193 -16.38 34.34 -13.63
CA GLN A 193 -16.85 35.72 -13.53
C GLN A 193 -16.95 36.15 -12.06
N ILE A 194 -16.55 37.38 -11.76
CA ILE A 194 -16.59 37.93 -10.39
C ILE A 194 -18.02 38.00 -9.82
N ASP A 195 -19.01 38.19 -10.69
CA ASP A 195 -20.43 38.31 -10.37
C ASP A 195 -21.25 37.05 -10.72
N GLY A 196 -20.57 35.94 -11.04
CA GLY A 196 -21.19 34.68 -11.47
C GLY A 196 -21.01 33.52 -10.49
N GLY A 197 -21.48 32.34 -10.89
CA GLY A 197 -21.32 31.09 -10.13
C GLY A 197 -22.36 30.88 -9.01
N VAL A 198 -22.16 29.80 -8.25
CA VAL A 198 -23.05 29.43 -7.15
C VAL A 198 -22.90 30.42 -6.01
N GLY A 199 -24.01 31.01 -5.54
CA GLY A 199 -24.00 32.02 -4.48
C GLY A 199 -23.67 33.43 -4.96
N ALA A 200 -23.65 33.70 -6.27
CA ALA A 200 -23.61 35.08 -6.78
C ALA A 200 -24.70 35.95 -6.14
N ASN A 201 -24.39 37.22 -5.88
CA ASN A 201 -25.28 38.18 -5.21
C ASN A 201 -25.70 37.84 -3.76
N SER A 202 -24.99 36.91 -3.09
CA SER A 202 -25.23 36.59 -1.67
C SER A 202 -24.33 37.36 -0.70
N VAL A 203 -23.42 38.20 -1.20
CA VAL A 203 -22.53 39.02 -0.37
C VAL A 203 -23.26 40.30 0.03
N VAL A 204 -23.44 40.49 1.33
CA VAL A 204 -24.13 41.66 1.90
C VAL A 204 -23.12 42.52 2.65
N ALA A 205 -23.15 43.84 2.37
CA ALA A 205 -22.35 44.80 3.11
C ALA A 205 -22.79 44.83 4.57
N ARG A 206 -21.83 44.89 5.50
CA ARG A 206 -22.12 45.03 6.93
C ARG A 206 -22.51 46.45 7.23
N ASP A 207 -23.62 46.63 7.94
CA ASP A 207 -23.95 47.91 8.56
C ASP A 207 -22.96 48.25 9.68
N ALA A 208 -22.88 49.54 10.03
CA ALA A 208 -21.92 50.04 11.01
C ALA A 208 -22.11 49.44 12.41
N ASP A 209 -23.35 49.03 12.72
CA ASP A 209 -23.77 48.39 13.97
C ASP A 209 -23.90 46.87 13.85
N TYR A 210 -23.40 46.26 12.76
CA TYR A 210 -23.38 44.81 12.62
C TYR A 210 -22.76 44.15 13.85
N PHE A 211 -23.49 43.22 14.47
CA PHE A 211 -23.05 42.49 15.64
C PHE A 211 -23.39 41.00 15.55
N ALA A 212 -22.38 40.15 15.76
CA ALA A 212 -22.50 38.71 15.88
C ALA A 212 -22.04 38.28 17.29
N PRO A 213 -22.95 37.82 18.17
CA PRO A 213 -22.63 37.49 19.57
C PRO A 213 -22.02 36.08 19.71
N VAL A 214 -20.94 35.79 18.98
CA VAL A 214 -20.29 34.47 18.98
C VAL A 214 -18.77 34.60 19.06
N CYS A 215 -18.11 33.54 19.55
CA CYS A 215 -16.66 33.44 19.52
C CYS A 215 -16.15 33.15 18.10
N SER A 216 -14.87 33.45 17.85
CA SER A 216 -14.16 33.09 16.62
C SER A 216 -14.79 33.64 15.33
N HIS A 217 -15.42 34.81 15.40
CA HIS A 217 -15.98 35.51 14.25
C HIS A 217 -14.93 36.35 13.53
N PHE A 218 -14.85 36.24 12.20
CA PHE A 218 -13.95 37.05 11.35
C PHE A 218 -14.67 38.28 10.76
N GLY A 219 -13.95 39.41 10.70
CA GLY A 219 -14.44 40.68 10.16
C GLY A 219 -14.90 41.67 11.23
N ASN A 220 -15.43 42.82 10.79
CA ASN A 220 -15.90 43.87 11.70
C ASN A 220 -17.11 43.38 12.50
N ASN A 221 -17.03 43.53 13.83
CA ASN A 221 -18.06 43.10 14.78
C ASN A 221 -18.21 44.17 15.87
N HIS A 222 -19.34 44.87 15.88
CA HIS A 222 -19.62 45.94 16.84
C HIS A 222 -20.09 45.37 18.18
N VAL A 223 -19.15 44.91 19.01
CA VAL A 223 -19.47 44.38 20.34
C VAL A 223 -19.94 45.52 21.24
N PRO A 224 -21.17 45.46 21.79
CA PRO A 224 -21.67 46.48 22.71
C PRO A 224 -20.76 46.63 23.93
N SER A 225 -20.53 47.87 24.37
CA SER A 225 -19.54 48.22 25.39
C SER A 225 -19.79 47.57 26.77
N GLN A 226 -21.02 47.11 27.04
CA GLN A 226 -21.32 46.37 28.26
C GLN A 226 -20.73 44.95 28.30
N TYR A 227 -20.26 44.40 27.15
CA TYR A 227 -19.72 43.05 27.06
C TYR A 227 -18.20 43.06 26.87
N LYS A 228 -17.49 42.19 27.58
CA LYS A 228 -16.03 42.01 27.42
C LYS A 228 -15.68 41.13 26.23
N SER A 229 -16.62 40.28 25.81
CA SER A 229 -16.48 39.40 24.65
C SER A 229 -17.82 39.25 23.94
N ALA A 230 -17.81 39.02 22.62
CA ALA A 230 -19.02 39.01 21.82
C ALA A 230 -20.09 38.01 22.32
N CYS A 231 -19.69 36.80 22.72
CA CYS A 231 -20.64 35.76 23.13
C CYS A 231 -21.22 35.95 24.54
N GLU A 232 -20.71 36.90 25.33
CA GLU A 232 -21.26 37.22 26.65
C GLU A 232 -22.72 37.69 26.55
N ALA A 233 -23.07 38.38 25.45
CA ALA A 233 -24.42 38.82 25.13
C ALA A 233 -25.47 37.69 25.10
N ILE A 234 -25.04 36.44 24.92
CA ILE A 234 -25.90 35.26 24.91
C ILE A 234 -25.54 34.26 26.01
N GLY A 235 -24.72 34.64 26.99
CA GLY A 235 -24.24 33.75 28.05
C GLY A 235 -23.31 32.63 27.56
N GLY A 236 -22.54 32.89 26.50
CA GLY A 236 -21.63 31.94 25.83
C GLY A 236 -22.26 31.27 24.61
N CYS A 237 -21.52 31.20 23.49
CA CYS A 237 -21.95 30.48 22.29
C CYS A 237 -21.67 28.97 22.43
N THR A 238 -22.02 28.15 21.43
CA THR A 238 -21.83 26.68 21.45
C THR A 238 -20.36 26.26 21.67
N LEU A 239 -19.39 27.08 21.25
CA LEU A 239 -17.96 26.84 21.52
C LEU A 239 -17.60 26.96 23.01
N CYS A 240 -18.34 27.78 23.77
CA CYS A 240 -18.14 27.96 25.20
C CYS A 240 -19.12 27.11 26.04
N ARG A 241 -20.25 26.72 25.44
CA ARG A 241 -21.40 26.07 26.07
C ARG A 241 -21.90 24.94 25.16
N PRO A 242 -21.23 23.77 25.16
CA PRO A 242 -21.61 22.64 24.31
C PRO A 242 -23.06 22.17 24.53
N GLU A 243 -23.63 22.41 25.70
CA GLU A 243 -25.04 22.13 26.02
C GLU A 243 -26.04 22.89 25.14
N LYS A 244 -25.61 23.94 24.43
CA LYS A 244 -26.45 24.69 23.47
C LYS A 244 -26.48 24.08 22.07
N ILE A 245 -25.74 22.99 21.82
CA ILE A 245 -25.75 22.31 20.53
C ILE A 245 -27.09 21.60 20.37
N VAL A 246 -27.80 21.92 19.28
CA VAL A 246 -29.01 21.21 18.88
C VAL A 246 -28.58 19.97 18.10
N TYR A 247 -28.65 18.80 18.74
CA TYR A 247 -28.40 17.52 18.08
C TYR A 247 -29.69 17.05 17.40
N ILE A 248 -29.60 16.78 16.10
CA ILE A 248 -30.68 16.19 15.30
C ILE A 248 -30.24 14.77 14.99
N ASN A 249 -31.09 13.78 15.31
CA ASN A 249 -30.77 12.38 15.10
C ASN A 249 -30.87 12.01 13.62
N GLU A 250 -32.09 11.97 13.09
CA GLU A 250 -32.37 11.60 11.71
C GLU A 250 -33.36 12.60 11.09
N LEU A 251 -33.21 12.81 9.78
CA LEU A 251 -34.16 13.59 8.96
C LEU A 251 -34.97 12.69 8.02
N ASP A 252 -34.48 11.48 7.76
CA ASP A 252 -35.10 10.47 6.90
C ASP A 252 -35.12 9.14 7.66
N GLU A 253 -36.30 8.52 7.78
CA GLU A 253 -36.48 7.26 8.52
C GLU A 253 -36.17 6.01 7.67
N GLU A 254 -36.04 6.17 6.35
CA GLU A 254 -35.80 5.09 5.39
C GLU A 254 -34.34 5.06 4.90
N ASP A 255 -33.73 6.21 4.64
CA ASP A 255 -32.29 6.32 4.35
C ASP A 255 -31.48 6.67 5.61
N CYS A 256 -31.45 5.73 6.56
CA CYS A 256 -30.73 5.89 7.82
C CYS A 256 -29.83 4.69 8.14
N VAL A 257 -28.98 4.86 9.15
CA VAL A 257 -28.06 3.78 9.58
C VAL A 257 -28.83 2.59 10.17
N ASP A 258 -29.94 2.83 10.87
CA ASP A 258 -30.71 1.77 11.52
C ASP A 258 -31.31 0.81 10.49
N ARG A 259 -31.81 1.31 9.35
CA ARG A 259 -32.31 0.46 8.25
C ARG A 259 -31.20 -0.40 7.64
N ARG A 260 -30.03 0.19 7.39
CA ARG A 260 -28.86 -0.53 6.86
C ARG A 260 -28.35 -1.60 7.81
N MET A 261 -28.36 -1.35 9.11
CA MET A 261 -27.96 -2.34 10.13
C MET A 261 -28.97 -3.49 10.24
N ALA A 262 -30.26 -3.21 10.11
CA ALA A 262 -31.32 -4.23 10.19
C ALA A 262 -31.22 -5.27 9.06
N GLU A 263 -30.75 -4.89 7.87
CA GLU A 263 -30.59 -5.80 6.71
C GLU A 263 -29.70 -7.01 7.02
N PHE A 264 -28.66 -6.83 7.85
CA PHE A 264 -27.68 -7.87 8.18
C PHE A 264 -27.81 -8.43 9.60
N GLN A 265 -28.87 -8.07 10.33
CA GLN A 265 -29.05 -8.44 11.73
C GLN A 265 -29.06 -9.97 11.93
N ASP A 266 -29.76 -10.70 11.06
CA ASP A 266 -29.83 -12.16 11.08
C ASP A 266 -28.48 -12.82 10.76
N HIS A 267 -27.75 -12.26 9.80
CA HIS A 267 -26.43 -12.74 9.39
C HIS A 267 -25.43 -12.61 10.55
N GLN A 268 -25.42 -11.45 11.22
CA GLN A 268 -24.62 -11.19 12.41
C GLN A 268 -25.01 -12.08 13.59
N ALA A 269 -26.31 -12.22 13.88
CA ALA A 269 -26.80 -13.04 14.99
C ALA A 269 -26.41 -14.53 14.84
N LYS A 270 -26.36 -15.03 13.60
CA LYS A 270 -25.95 -16.40 13.28
C LYS A 270 -24.44 -16.58 13.17
N ASN A 271 -23.65 -15.49 13.22
CA ASN A 271 -22.21 -15.47 12.95
C ASN A 271 -21.84 -16.08 11.59
N MET A 272 -22.66 -15.83 10.58
CA MET A 272 -22.37 -16.26 9.21
C MET A 272 -21.17 -15.48 8.67
N ILE A 273 -20.44 -16.09 7.74
CA ILE A 273 -19.27 -15.49 7.10
C ILE A 273 -19.55 -15.31 5.61
N ARG A 274 -19.28 -14.10 5.13
CA ARG A 274 -19.26 -13.75 3.72
C ARG A 274 -18.05 -12.82 3.47
N PRO A 275 -17.34 -12.94 2.34
CA PRO A 275 -16.27 -12.01 2.01
C PRO A 275 -16.82 -10.58 1.89
N GLU A 276 -15.96 -9.60 2.16
CA GLU A 276 -16.29 -8.19 2.02
C GLU A 276 -15.06 -7.37 1.68
N VAL A 277 -15.29 -6.20 1.07
CA VAL A 277 -14.21 -5.31 0.64
C VAL A 277 -14.40 -3.86 1.08
N GLN A 278 -15.65 -3.42 1.32
CA GLN A 278 -15.96 -2.07 1.82
C GLN A 278 -17.14 -2.02 2.79
N TRP A 279 -18.15 -2.88 2.63
CA TRP A 279 -19.36 -2.91 3.45
C TRP A 279 -19.61 -4.32 3.99
N TYR A 280 -20.24 -4.40 5.15
CA TYR A 280 -20.49 -5.66 5.84
C TYR A 280 -21.17 -6.68 4.92
N GLY A 281 -20.51 -7.81 4.65
CA GLY A 281 -21.04 -8.88 3.81
C GLY A 281 -21.39 -8.46 2.38
N ASP A 282 -20.70 -7.48 1.80
CA ASP A 282 -20.93 -7.08 0.39
C ASP A 282 -20.63 -8.22 -0.61
N GLY A 283 -19.87 -9.24 -0.20
CA GLY A 283 -19.63 -10.44 -1.01
C GLY A 283 -18.60 -10.25 -2.11
N TYR A 284 -18.02 -9.07 -2.31
CA TYR A 284 -17.07 -8.88 -3.39
C TYR A 284 -15.80 -9.70 -3.17
N VAL A 285 -15.35 -10.33 -4.25
CA VAL A 285 -14.06 -11.02 -4.36
C VAL A 285 -13.41 -10.63 -5.68
N VAL A 286 -12.09 -10.71 -5.76
CA VAL A 286 -11.34 -10.54 -7.02
C VAL A 286 -10.68 -11.84 -7.42
N VAL A 287 -10.86 -12.20 -8.68
CA VAL A 287 -10.22 -13.35 -9.31
C VAL A 287 -9.26 -12.84 -10.38
N GLY A 288 -7.97 -13.05 -10.17
CA GLY A 288 -6.93 -12.84 -11.18
C GLY A 288 -6.67 -14.11 -11.98
N MET A 289 -6.59 -14.00 -13.30
CA MET A 289 -6.36 -15.15 -14.19
C MET A 289 -5.55 -14.75 -15.43
N PHE A 290 -4.70 -15.65 -15.90
CA PHE A 290 -4.06 -15.52 -17.20
C PHE A 290 -4.88 -16.33 -18.23
N VAL A 291 -5.30 -15.67 -19.31
CA VAL A 291 -6.03 -16.31 -20.41
C VAL A 291 -5.14 -16.29 -21.65
N PRO A 292 -4.82 -17.46 -22.25
CA PRO A 292 -3.84 -17.56 -23.34
C PRO A 292 -4.42 -17.17 -24.71
N VAL A 293 -4.99 -15.96 -24.79
CA VAL A 293 -5.63 -15.36 -25.97
C VAL A 293 -5.43 -13.85 -25.97
N ASP A 294 -5.83 -13.18 -27.06
CA ASP A 294 -5.79 -11.72 -27.17
C ASP A 294 -6.64 -11.03 -26.09
N GLU A 295 -6.32 -9.77 -25.81
CA GLU A 295 -6.92 -8.96 -24.74
C GLU A 295 -8.45 -8.97 -24.75
N ARG A 296 -9.06 -8.80 -25.93
CA ARG A 296 -10.50 -8.70 -26.06
C ARG A 296 -11.16 -10.04 -25.80
N THR A 297 -10.63 -11.12 -26.38
CA THR A 297 -11.16 -12.46 -26.11
C THR A 297 -11.00 -12.85 -24.63
N ALA A 298 -9.87 -12.46 -24.01
CA ALA A 298 -9.60 -12.73 -22.60
C ALA A 298 -10.61 -12.05 -21.66
N GLU A 299 -11.00 -10.80 -21.97
CA GLU A 299 -12.01 -10.04 -21.22
C GLU A 299 -13.34 -10.80 -21.13
N PHE A 300 -13.89 -11.23 -22.28
CA PHE A 300 -15.17 -11.95 -22.32
C PHE A 300 -15.05 -13.38 -21.78
N ALA A 301 -13.91 -14.05 -22.00
CA ALA A 301 -13.67 -15.36 -21.42
C ALA A 301 -13.63 -15.29 -19.89
N ALA A 302 -13.00 -14.27 -19.31
CA ALA A 302 -12.91 -14.09 -17.85
C ALA A 302 -14.29 -13.87 -17.21
N LEU A 303 -15.17 -13.11 -17.85
CA LEU A 303 -16.56 -12.92 -17.40
C LEU A 303 -17.36 -14.23 -17.41
N GLU A 304 -17.23 -15.05 -18.46
CA GLU A 304 -17.89 -16.35 -18.53
C GLU A 304 -17.31 -17.34 -17.50
N ILE A 305 -16.00 -17.28 -17.24
CA ILE A 305 -15.36 -18.05 -16.16
C ILE A 305 -15.93 -17.63 -14.80
N ALA A 306 -16.00 -16.33 -14.51
CA ALA A 306 -16.55 -15.82 -13.25
C ALA A 306 -18.01 -16.25 -13.04
N LYS A 307 -18.82 -16.22 -14.10
CA LYS A 307 -20.20 -16.74 -14.07
C LYS A 307 -20.24 -18.23 -13.71
N ARG A 308 -19.36 -19.05 -14.30
CA ARG A 308 -19.25 -20.49 -13.99
C ARG A 308 -18.68 -20.77 -12.59
N MET A 309 -18.02 -19.79 -11.98
CA MET A 309 -17.63 -19.81 -10.57
C MET A 309 -18.77 -19.39 -9.62
N ASN A 310 -19.97 -19.10 -10.15
CA ASN A 310 -21.12 -18.57 -9.41
C ASN A 310 -20.86 -17.20 -8.76
N LEU A 311 -20.10 -16.33 -9.44
CA LEU A 311 -19.95 -14.93 -9.06
C LEU A 311 -21.00 -14.08 -9.77
N GLU A 312 -21.76 -13.32 -9.00
CA GLU A 312 -22.75 -12.36 -9.51
C GLU A 312 -22.10 -11.00 -9.78
N GLU A 313 -22.75 -10.16 -10.59
CA GLU A 313 -22.28 -8.78 -10.90
C GLU A 313 -20.81 -8.72 -11.34
N ALA A 314 -20.37 -9.71 -12.12
CA ALA A 314 -18.97 -9.80 -12.55
C ALA A 314 -18.57 -8.64 -13.47
N GLU A 315 -17.46 -7.99 -13.16
CA GLU A 315 -16.90 -6.87 -13.92
C GLU A 315 -15.38 -7.04 -14.05
N VAL A 316 -14.87 -6.90 -15.27
CA VAL A 316 -13.42 -6.86 -15.51
C VAL A 316 -12.88 -5.51 -15.03
N ILE A 317 -11.95 -5.55 -14.08
CA ILE A 317 -11.38 -4.35 -13.47
C ILE A 317 -9.94 -4.09 -13.88
N HIS A 318 -9.23 -5.09 -14.39
CA HIS A 318 -7.88 -4.94 -14.90
C HIS A 318 -7.62 -5.86 -16.09
N LYS A 319 -6.83 -5.37 -17.06
CA LYS A 319 -6.31 -6.13 -18.19
C LYS A 319 -4.84 -5.76 -18.39
N GLY A 320 -3.97 -6.75 -18.27
CA GLY A 320 -2.54 -6.63 -18.53
C GLY A 320 -2.14 -7.54 -19.68
N VAL A 321 -1.86 -6.97 -20.85
CA VAL A 321 -1.39 -7.75 -22.01
C VAL A 321 0.02 -8.26 -21.74
N MET A 322 0.18 -9.58 -21.60
CA MET A 322 1.51 -10.20 -21.40
C MET A 322 2.23 -10.32 -22.75
N HIS A 323 1.51 -10.79 -23.77
CA HIS A 323 1.92 -10.75 -25.16
C HIS A 323 0.67 -10.71 -26.05
N PRO A 324 0.66 -9.95 -27.16
CA PRO A 324 -0.53 -9.82 -28.01
C PRO A 324 -1.12 -11.15 -28.51
N SER A 325 -0.31 -12.21 -28.62
CA SER A 325 -0.75 -13.56 -29.00
C SER A 325 -0.75 -14.59 -27.88
N GLU A 326 0.20 -14.52 -26.93
CA GLU A 326 0.38 -15.62 -25.95
C GLU A 326 -0.62 -15.51 -24.81
N GLY A 327 -1.09 -14.32 -24.49
CA GLY A 327 -2.13 -14.16 -23.50
C GLY A 327 -2.19 -12.82 -22.79
N THR A 328 -3.26 -12.67 -22.02
CA THR A 328 -3.60 -11.48 -21.24
C THR A 328 -3.93 -11.90 -19.81
N PHE A 329 -3.35 -11.20 -18.84
CA PHE A 329 -3.78 -11.29 -17.44
C PHE A 329 -5.01 -10.41 -17.24
N VAL A 330 -6.05 -10.96 -16.62
CA VAL A 330 -7.32 -10.27 -16.38
C VAL A 330 -7.68 -10.43 -14.90
N GLU A 331 -8.15 -9.35 -14.28
CA GLU A 331 -8.78 -9.40 -12.97
C GLU A 331 -10.26 -9.06 -13.09
N VAL A 332 -11.10 -9.88 -12.45
CA VAL A 332 -12.55 -9.71 -12.40
C VAL A 332 -12.96 -9.57 -10.94
N LYS A 333 -13.71 -8.52 -10.61
CA LYS A 333 -14.48 -8.51 -9.36
C LYS A 333 -15.83 -9.14 -9.58
N GLY A 334 -16.37 -9.81 -8.57
CA GLY A 334 -17.74 -10.31 -8.58
C GLY A 334 -18.20 -10.63 -7.16
N ARG A 335 -19.50 -10.82 -6.97
CA ARG A 335 -20.12 -11.07 -5.67
C ARG A 335 -20.33 -12.55 -5.42
N PHE A 336 -19.74 -13.05 -4.34
CA PHE A 336 -20.03 -14.35 -3.75
C PHE A 336 -21.11 -14.18 -2.68
N LEU A 337 -22.35 -14.56 -3.02
CA LEU A 337 -23.53 -14.33 -2.17
C LEU A 337 -23.93 -15.52 -1.30
N GLN A 338 -23.11 -16.59 -1.27
CA GLN A 338 -23.38 -17.74 -0.41
C GLN A 338 -22.73 -17.53 0.95
N ASP A 339 -23.47 -17.81 2.02
CA ASP A 339 -22.99 -17.66 3.39
C ASP A 339 -22.35 -18.94 3.91
N ILE A 340 -21.27 -18.80 4.68
CA ILE A 340 -20.56 -19.91 5.31
C ILE A 340 -20.89 -19.93 6.80
N ASP A 341 -21.43 -21.06 7.29
CA ASP A 341 -21.52 -21.30 8.72
C ASP A 341 -20.15 -21.75 9.23
N PRO A 342 -19.46 -20.98 10.11
CA PRO A 342 -18.17 -21.37 10.66
C PRO A 342 -18.21 -22.72 11.37
N LYS A 343 -19.36 -23.17 11.88
CA LYS A 343 -19.52 -24.47 12.56
C LYS A 343 -19.47 -25.66 11.61
N SER A 344 -19.77 -25.46 10.33
CA SER A 344 -19.65 -26.52 9.32
C SER A 344 -18.21 -26.75 8.84
N LEU A 345 -17.28 -25.84 9.20
CA LEU A 345 -15.89 -25.94 8.77
C LEU A 345 -15.17 -27.05 9.54
N VAL A 346 -14.63 -28.02 8.81
CA VAL A 346 -13.73 -29.03 9.36
C VAL A 346 -12.31 -28.44 9.39
N ILE A 347 -11.89 -27.93 10.54
CA ILE A 347 -10.57 -27.32 10.74
C ILE A 347 -9.64 -28.33 11.44
N PRO A 348 -8.61 -28.85 10.76
CA PRO A 348 -7.66 -29.78 11.37
C PRO A 348 -6.89 -29.15 12.53
N LYS A 349 -6.53 -29.95 13.55
CA LYS A 349 -5.64 -29.49 14.62
C LYS A 349 -4.27 -29.15 14.03
N LYS A 350 -3.77 -27.96 14.38
CA LYS A 350 -2.41 -27.54 14.01
C LYS A 350 -1.39 -28.48 14.66
N VAL A 351 -0.55 -29.12 13.85
CA VAL A 351 0.61 -29.88 14.35
C VAL A 351 1.63 -28.88 14.87
N VAL A 352 2.03 -29.02 16.13
CA VAL A 352 3.09 -28.18 16.72
C VAL A 352 4.42 -28.74 16.24
N THR A 353 5.15 -27.97 15.44
CA THR A 353 6.50 -28.30 14.96
C THR A 353 7.54 -27.62 15.84
N LEU A 354 8.73 -28.23 15.96
CA LEU A 354 9.89 -27.54 16.52
C LEU A 354 10.34 -26.43 15.57
N SER A 355 10.81 -25.32 16.13
CA SER A 355 11.47 -24.26 15.36
C SER A 355 12.91 -24.66 15.00
N ASP A 356 13.44 -24.06 13.94
CA ASP A 356 14.82 -24.29 13.51
C ASP A 356 15.84 -24.05 14.64
N ASP A 357 15.62 -23.03 15.47
CA ASP A 357 16.53 -22.69 16.56
C ASP A 357 16.45 -23.70 17.72
N GLU A 358 15.27 -24.27 17.99
CA GLU A 358 15.14 -25.37 18.94
C GLU A 358 15.89 -26.60 18.45
N ILE A 359 15.76 -26.94 17.16
CA ILE A 359 16.47 -28.07 16.54
C ILE A 359 17.99 -27.86 16.58
N ARG A 360 18.47 -26.67 16.16
CA ARG A 360 19.90 -26.32 16.23
C ARG A 360 20.44 -26.37 17.65
N LYS A 361 19.67 -25.88 18.62
CA LYS A 361 20.06 -25.89 20.03
C LYS A 361 20.14 -27.31 20.58
N ASP A 362 19.19 -28.18 20.22
CA ASP A 362 19.19 -29.57 20.66
C ASP A 362 20.38 -30.34 20.08
N ILE A 363 20.62 -30.23 18.76
CA ILE A 363 21.75 -30.88 18.08
C ILE A 363 23.09 -30.34 18.60
N LYS A 364 23.18 -29.05 18.91
CA LYS A 364 24.38 -28.48 19.54
C LYS A 364 24.62 -29.03 20.95
N ALA A 365 23.56 -29.25 21.72
CA ALA A 365 23.65 -29.81 23.07
C ALA A 365 23.94 -31.32 23.05
N ARG A 366 23.43 -32.02 22.04
CA ARG A 366 23.60 -33.45 21.81
C ARG A 366 23.96 -33.66 20.33
N PRO A 367 25.26 -33.66 19.98
CA PRO A 367 25.70 -33.84 18.61
C PRO A 367 25.05 -35.06 17.97
N LEU A 368 24.48 -34.88 16.79
CA LEU A 368 23.82 -35.94 16.03
C LEU A 368 24.66 -36.26 14.80
N LYS A 369 25.14 -37.49 14.71
CA LYS A 369 25.87 -38.03 13.57
C LYS A 369 24.99 -38.98 12.79
N ILE A 370 25.01 -38.89 11.47
CA ILE A 370 24.27 -39.80 10.60
C ILE A 370 25.17 -40.43 9.54
N VAL A 371 24.76 -41.60 9.07
CA VAL A 371 25.25 -42.17 7.81
C VAL A 371 24.14 -42.09 6.77
N ALA A 372 24.47 -41.58 5.59
CA ALA A 372 23.51 -41.45 4.51
C ALA A 372 24.00 -42.11 3.21
N ALA A 373 23.10 -42.79 2.50
CA ALA A 373 23.44 -43.46 1.24
C ALA A 373 22.24 -43.64 0.33
N THR A 374 22.47 -43.68 -0.99
CA THR A 374 21.49 -44.24 -1.93
C THR A 374 21.84 -45.71 -2.16
N VAL A 375 20.91 -46.61 -1.84
CA VAL A 375 21.23 -48.03 -1.61
C VAL A 375 20.79 -48.98 -2.73
N GLY A 376 21.49 -50.11 -2.85
CA GLY A 376 21.25 -51.12 -3.88
C GLY A 376 22.08 -50.85 -5.13
N GLN A 377 21.44 -50.84 -6.30
CA GLN A 377 22.04 -50.47 -7.59
C GLN A 377 21.46 -49.14 -8.10
N ASP A 378 21.12 -48.26 -7.17
CA ASP A 378 20.45 -47.01 -7.44
C ASP A 378 21.43 -45.84 -7.46
N GLU A 379 21.55 -45.21 -8.63
CA GLU A 379 22.45 -44.07 -8.90
C GLU A 379 21.79 -42.70 -8.68
N HIS A 380 20.52 -42.64 -8.30
CA HIS A 380 19.81 -41.38 -8.13
C HIS A 380 20.17 -40.71 -6.80
N SER A 381 21.26 -39.96 -6.79
CA SER A 381 21.81 -39.28 -5.60
C SER A 381 21.07 -38.01 -5.17
N VAL A 382 20.34 -37.35 -6.08
CA VAL A 382 19.81 -35.99 -5.86
C VAL A 382 18.91 -35.93 -4.64
N GLY A 383 17.94 -36.84 -4.50
CA GLY A 383 16.99 -36.80 -3.38
C GLY A 383 17.64 -36.91 -1.99
N MET A 384 18.72 -37.69 -1.86
CA MET A 384 19.45 -37.80 -0.59
C MET A 384 20.28 -36.55 -0.30
N ARG A 385 20.96 -36.00 -1.32
CA ARG A 385 21.72 -34.76 -1.16
C ARG A 385 20.83 -33.57 -0.86
N GLU A 386 19.64 -33.48 -1.48
CA GLU A 386 18.69 -32.40 -1.25
C GLU A 386 18.21 -32.31 0.21
N ILE A 387 18.14 -33.43 0.93
CA ILE A 387 17.77 -33.42 2.36
C ILE A 387 18.98 -33.24 3.30
N ILE A 388 20.21 -33.36 2.79
CA ILE A 388 21.46 -33.20 3.55
C ILE A 388 22.00 -31.78 3.37
N ASP A 389 22.23 -31.39 2.13
CA ASP A 389 22.95 -30.18 1.75
C ASP A 389 22.23 -28.93 2.28
N ILE A 390 22.98 -28.03 2.89
CA ILE A 390 22.45 -26.78 3.45
C ILE A 390 21.70 -25.89 2.42
N LYS A 391 21.95 -26.09 1.12
CA LYS A 391 21.48 -25.23 0.03
C LYS A 391 19.96 -25.03 0.00
N HIS A 392 19.19 -26.09 0.24
CA HIS A 392 17.72 -26.04 0.27
C HIS A 392 17.17 -26.35 1.67
N GLY A 393 17.95 -26.07 2.72
CA GLY A 393 17.55 -26.30 4.11
C GLY A 393 17.70 -27.75 4.55
N GLY A 394 18.64 -28.50 3.95
CA GLY A 394 18.99 -29.84 4.41
C GLY A 394 19.56 -29.84 5.83
N ILE A 395 19.66 -31.04 6.40
CA ILE A 395 19.95 -31.26 7.81
C ILE A 395 21.34 -30.75 8.27
N GLU A 396 22.28 -30.53 7.35
CA GLU A 396 23.54 -29.84 7.65
C GLU A 396 23.30 -28.44 8.23
N GLY A 397 22.24 -27.73 7.79
CA GLY A 397 21.86 -26.42 8.31
C GLY A 397 21.44 -26.42 9.78
N PHE A 398 21.13 -27.59 10.35
CA PHE A 398 20.86 -27.77 11.77
C PHE A 398 22.08 -28.22 12.58
N GLY A 399 23.21 -28.47 11.93
CA GLY A 399 24.45 -28.95 12.56
C GLY A 399 24.55 -30.46 12.67
N VAL A 400 23.75 -31.23 11.92
CA VAL A 400 23.86 -32.69 11.85
C VAL A 400 25.14 -33.05 11.10
N GLU A 401 25.98 -33.89 11.69
CA GLU A 401 27.18 -34.42 11.02
C GLU A 401 26.77 -35.57 10.10
N CYS A 402 26.96 -35.43 8.79
CA CYS A 402 26.56 -36.44 7.82
C CYS A 402 27.76 -37.11 7.14
N LEU A 403 27.91 -38.42 7.35
CA LEU A 403 28.80 -39.27 6.56
C LEU A 403 28.04 -39.81 5.35
N TYR A 404 28.18 -39.14 4.20
CA TYR A 404 27.54 -39.56 2.96
C TYR A 404 28.39 -40.59 2.18
N LEU A 405 27.83 -41.78 1.95
CA LEU A 405 28.52 -42.91 1.32
C LEU A 405 28.39 -42.96 -0.21
N GLY A 406 27.59 -42.08 -0.80
CA GLY A 406 27.33 -42.06 -2.25
C GLY A 406 26.13 -42.93 -2.68
N THR A 407 26.21 -43.42 -3.92
CA THR A 407 25.18 -44.20 -4.61
C THR A 407 25.57 -45.65 -4.79
N SER A 408 24.60 -46.49 -5.18
CA SER A 408 24.75 -47.94 -5.33
C SER A 408 25.43 -48.61 -4.14
N VAL A 409 25.10 -48.13 -2.93
CA VAL A 409 25.69 -48.63 -1.69
C VAL A 409 24.92 -49.88 -1.26
N PRO A 410 25.57 -51.05 -1.08
CA PRO A 410 24.90 -52.21 -0.50
C PRO A 410 24.36 -51.87 0.90
N VAL A 411 23.16 -52.34 1.24
CA VAL A 411 22.53 -52.03 2.54
C VAL A 411 23.43 -52.42 3.72
N GLU A 412 24.14 -53.55 3.62
CA GLU A 412 25.09 -54.00 4.65
C GLU A 412 26.24 -53.01 4.86
N LYS A 413 26.76 -52.40 3.79
CA LYS A 413 27.81 -51.38 3.88
C LYS A 413 27.34 -50.13 4.62
N ALA A 414 26.08 -49.72 4.44
CA ALA A 414 25.52 -48.59 5.17
C ALA A 414 25.41 -48.88 6.69
N VAL A 415 25.03 -50.11 7.06
CA VAL A 415 24.98 -50.55 8.46
C VAL A 415 26.38 -50.65 9.07
N ASP A 416 27.33 -51.27 8.37
CA ASP A 416 28.71 -51.40 8.85
C ASP A 416 29.37 -50.04 9.05
N ALA A 417 29.18 -49.10 8.11
CA ALA A 417 29.66 -47.74 8.23
C ALA A 417 29.03 -46.99 9.42
N ALA A 418 27.75 -47.22 9.72
CA ALA A 418 27.09 -46.62 10.88
C ALA A 418 27.66 -47.15 12.20
N ILE A 419 28.02 -48.44 12.26
CA ILE A 419 28.68 -49.05 13.43
C ILE A 419 30.09 -48.50 13.59
N GLU A 420 30.87 -48.45 12.51
CA GLU A 420 32.27 -47.98 12.52
C GLU A 420 32.36 -46.50 12.92
N SER A 421 31.44 -45.67 12.42
CA SER A 421 31.43 -44.22 12.67
C SER A 421 30.71 -43.80 13.95
N ASN A 422 30.12 -44.73 14.71
CA ASN A 422 29.22 -44.45 15.83
C ASN A 422 28.13 -43.44 15.46
N ALA A 423 27.46 -43.65 14.33
CA ALA A 423 26.31 -42.83 13.94
C ALA A 423 25.13 -43.06 14.88
N ASP A 424 24.27 -42.05 15.00
CA ASP A 424 23.02 -42.06 15.77
C ASP A 424 21.81 -42.42 14.90
N ALA A 425 21.93 -42.31 13.57
CA ALA A 425 20.89 -42.71 12.63
C ALA A 425 21.46 -43.09 11.25
N ILE A 426 20.69 -43.90 10.51
CA ILE A 426 20.94 -44.24 9.11
C ILE A 426 19.84 -43.65 8.24
N LEU A 427 20.22 -42.86 7.24
CA LEU A 427 19.33 -42.38 6.20
C LEU A 427 19.63 -43.14 4.89
N ILE A 428 18.62 -43.84 4.36
CA ILE A 428 18.74 -44.49 3.05
C ILE A 428 17.81 -43.85 2.04
N SER A 429 18.30 -43.74 0.80
CA SER A 429 17.49 -43.37 -0.37
C SER A 429 17.30 -44.59 -1.27
N THR A 430 16.07 -44.77 -1.74
CA THR A 430 15.66 -45.85 -2.65
C THR A 430 14.66 -45.27 -3.65
N ILE A 431 15.16 -44.78 -4.78
CA ILE A 431 14.38 -44.14 -5.84
C ILE A 431 13.84 -45.18 -6.83
N ILE A 432 14.64 -46.20 -7.17
CA ILE A 432 14.19 -47.32 -7.97
C ILE A 432 13.21 -48.16 -7.14
N THR A 433 11.98 -48.26 -7.62
CA THR A 433 10.89 -48.97 -6.95
C THR A 433 10.45 -50.26 -7.65
N HIS A 434 11.04 -50.59 -8.82
CA HIS A 434 10.70 -51.79 -9.59
C HIS A 434 10.77 -53.05 -8.73
N ALA A 435 9.76 -53.92 -8.87
CA ALA A 435 9.62 -55.15 -8.09
C ALA A 435 9.70 -54.93 -6.57
N ASP A 436 9.22 -53.78 -6.09
CA ASP A 436 9.25 -53.39 -4.68
C ASP A 436 10.65 -53.40 -4.06
N ILE A 437 11.70 -53.20 -4.86
CA ILE A 437 13.09 -53.28 -4.38
C ILE A 437 13.38 -52.28 -3.25
N HIS A 438 12.76 -51.09 -3.29
CA HIS A 438 12.78 -50.11 -2.19
C HIS A 438 12.31 -50.72 -0.85
N ARG A 439 11.19 -51.45 -0.84
CA ARG A 439 10.68 -52.15 0.36
C ARG A 439 11.59 -53.29 0.77
N THR A 440 12.14 -54.01 -0.18
CA THR A 440 13.11 -55.09 0.07
C THR A 440 14.36 -54.56 0.75
N ASN A 441 14.91 -53.44 0.27
CA ASN A 441 16.06 -52.77 0.87
C ASN A 441 15.75 -52.21 2.27
N MET A 442 14.57 -51.61 2.48
CA MET A 442 14.14 -51.15 3.82
C MET A 442 14.00 -52.31 4.82
N LYS A 443 13.40 -53.43 4.41
CA LYS A 443 13.30 -54.65 5.26
C LYS A 443 14.67 -55.24 5.54
N ARG A 444 15.56 -55.25 4.54
CA ARG A 444 16.94 -55.76 4.69
C ARG A 444 17.75 -54.89 5.65
N LEU A 445 17.55 -53.58 5.66
CA LEU A 445 18.17 -52.66 6.62
C LEU A 445 17.76 -53.02 8.06
N ASP A 446 16.46 -53.16 8.34
CA ASP A 446 15.97 -53.56 9.68
C ASP A 446 16.53 -54.93 10.10
N GLN A 447 16.51 -55.92 9.21
CA GLN A 447 17.05 -57.25 9.47
C GLN A 447 18.54 -57.21 9.84
N LEU A 448 19.36 -56.51 9.06
CA LEU A 448 20.80 -56.40 9.31
C LEU A 448 21.10 -55.67 10.62
N CYS A 449 20.36 -54.60 10.95
CA CYS A 449 20.50 -53.91 12.23
C CYS A 449 20.16 -54.82 13.42
N ARG A 450 19.19 -55.74 13.28
CA ARG A 450 18.85 -56.74 14.31
C ARG A 450 19.91 -57.83 14.43
N GLU A 451 20.37 -58.39 13.30
CA GLU A 451 21.42 -59.43 13.26
C GLU A 451 22.73 -58.95 13.90
N LYS A 452 23.10 -57.69 13.67
CA LYS A 452 24.31 -57.06 14.26
C LYS A 452 24.08 -56.48 15.67
N GLY A 453 22.87 -56.60 16.23
CA GLY A 453 22.56 -56.18 17.60
C GLY A 453 22.56 -54.67 17.83
N VAL A 454 22.31 -53.87 16.80
CA VAL A 454 22.39 -52.38 16.85
C VAL A 454 21.06 -51.67 16.62
N ARG A 455 19.98 -52.41 16.35
CA ARG A 455 18.67 -51.85 15.98
C ARG A 455 18.07 -50.87 16.99
N ASP A 456 18.25 -51.10 18.29
CA ASP A 456 17.67 -50.26 19.33
C ASP A 456 18.61 -49.10 19.74
N ARG A 457 19.84 -49.10 19.20
CA ARG A 457 20.87 -48.07 19.45
C ARG A 457 20.95 -47.04 18.33
N LEU A 458 20.65 -47.45 17.10
CA LEU A 458 20.68 -46.67 15.84
C LEU A 458 19.29 -46.23 15.37
#